data_AF-A0AAV0V817-F1
#
_entry.id   AF-A0AAV0V817-F1
#
_cell.length_a   1.000
_cell.length_b   1.000
_cell.length_c   1.000
_cell.angle_alpha   90.00
_cell.angle_beta   90.00
_cell.angle_gamma   90.00
#
_symmetry.space_group_name_H-M   'P 1'
#
loop_
_entity.id
_entity.type
_entity.pdbx_description
1 polymer ?
#
loop_
_entity_poly.entity_id
_entity_poly.type
_entity_poly.pdbx_seq_one_letter_code
_entity_poly.pdbx_strand_id
1 'polypeptide(L)'
;MLVRLQGWSDADVLALLLLLRKHLLYYVYTCDNAFVNVMHAELPDKPVLEIKEMVRSLMLQFALGLSTKNFRTDVIMANGQKVYVYEHIYESISQLAENKVGDIWLPNELNRFLQKARQYRDLFLENQEVYFKRIQVWSKSVAETKSKFYAFRDIYVRETKRRLCQRQGAELARLELLTDDF
;
A
#
# COMPACT_ATOMS: atom_id res chain seq x y z
N MET A 1 -1.58 21.77 -0.26
CA MET A 1 -0.27 22.22 -0.78
C MET A 1 0.69 21.07 -0.57
N LEU A 2 1.15 20.40 -1.64
CA LEU A 2 2.14 19.32 -1.51
C LEU A 2 3.32 19.88 -0.74
N VAL A 3 3.73 19.22 0.33
CA VAL A 3 5.03 19.54 0.93
C VAL A 3 6.04 18.83 0.02
N ARG A 4 6.48 19.53 -1.02
CA ARG A 4 7.58 19.08 -1.86
C ARG A 4 8.85 19.19 -1.04
N LEU A 5 9.60 18.10 -0.95
CA LEU A 5 11.00 18.22 -0.57
C LEU A 5 11.69 19.15 -1.57
N GLN A 6 12.55 20.04 -1.06
CA GLN A 6 13.29 20.98 -1.88
C GLN A 6 14.07 20.22 -2.97
N GLY A 7 13.93 20.61 -4.24
CA GLY A 7 14.59 19.93 -5.37
C GLY A 7 13.76 18.88 -6.11
N TRP A 8 12.47 18.68 -5.76
CA TRP A 8 11.55 17.81 -6.50
C TRP A 8 10.67 18.62 -7.48
N SER A 9 10.86 18.36 -8.77
CA SER A 9 10.06 18.95 -9.87
C SER A 9 8.74 18.22 -10.08
N ASP A 10 7.81 18.81 -10.84
CA ASP A 10 6.55 18.14 -11.23
C ASP A 10 6.80 16.83 -11.99
N ALA A 11 7.86 16.79 -12.81
CA ALA A 11 8.26 15.59 -13.53
C ALA A 11 8.75 14.49 -12.56
N ASP A 12 9.53 14.87 -11.54
CA ASP A 12 9.99 13.93 -10.51
C ASP A 12 8.81 13.35 -9.72
N VAL A 13 7.85 14.20 -9.35
CA VAL A 13 6.63 13.76 -8.63
C VAL A 13 5.81 12.83 -9.51
N LEU A 14 5.65 13.14 -10.80
CA LEU A 14 4.94 12.26 -11.73
C LEU A 14 5.64 10.91 -11.88
N ALA A 15 6.97 10.91 -12.06
CA ALA A 15 7.74 9.68 -12.16
C ALA A 15 7.57 8.82 -10.90
N LEU A 16 7.63 9.43 -9.72
CA LEU A 16 7.38 8.75 -8.45
C LEU A 16 5.96 8.18 -8.37
N LEU A 17 4.94 8.90 -8.81
CA LEU A 17 3.55 8.41 -8.83
C LEU A 17 3.39 7.19 -9.76
N LEU A 18 4.00 7.23 -10.93
CA LEU A 18 4.00 6.10 -11.87
C LEU A 18 4.72 4.88 -11.30
N LEU A 19 5.87 5.09 -10.65
CA LEU A 19 6.61 4.03 -9.98
C LEU A 19 5.84 3.46 -8.79
N LEU A 20 5.20 4.32 -7.97
CA LEU A 20 4.31 3.91 -6.89
C LEU A 20 3.19 3.02 -7.41
N ARG A 21 2.56 3.38 -8.52
CA ARG A 21 1.53 2.55 -9.16
C ARG A 21 2.08 1.22 -9.64
N LYS A 22 3.25 1.23 -10.31
CA LYS A 22 3.91 0.02 -10.83
C LYS A 22 4.34 -0.95 -9.72
N HIS A 23 4.80 -0.42 -8.59
CA HIS A 23 5.38 -1.20 -7.50
C HIS A 23 4.53 -1.15 -6.21
N LEU A 24 3.23 -0.85 -6.33
CA LEU A 24 2.34 -0.67 -5.18
C LEU A 24 2.29 -1.92 -4.30
N LEU A 25 2.35 -3.12 -4.91
CA LEU A 25 2.42 -4.37 -4.17
C LEU A 25 3.72 -4.47 -3.37
N TYR A 26 4.87 -4.09 -3.92
CA TYR A 26 6.11 -4.05 -3.12
C TYR A 26 5.97 -3.07 -1.94
N TYR A 27 5.34 -1.92 -2.15
CA TYR A 27 5.12 -0.97 -1.07
C TYR A 27 4.26 -1.53 0.07
N VAL A 28 3.20 -2.27 -0.26
CA VAL A 28 2.30 -2.88 0.75
C VAL A 28 2.96 -4.08 1.44
N TYR A 29 3.63 -4.93 0.66
CA TYR A 29 4.03 -6.28 1.07
C TYR A 29 5.54 -6.49 1.29
N THR A 30 6.37 -5.47 1.18
CA THR A 30 7.82 -5.60 1.49
C THR A 30 8.25 -4.61 2.55
N CYS A 31 9.47 -4.79 3.07
CA CYS A 31 10.06 -3.80 3.96
C CYS A 31 10.36 -2.52 3.17
N ASP A 32 10.25 -1.36 3.84
CA ASP A 32 10.49 -0.04 3.26
C ASP A 32 11.78 0.01 2.43
N ASN A 33 12.84 -0.66 2.89
CA ASN A 33 14.14 -0.64 2.24
C ASN A 33 14.15 -1.36 0.87
N ALA A 34 13.44 -2.48 0.73
CA ALA A 34 13.36 -3.20 -0.54
C ALA A 34 12.60 -2.38 -1.59
N PHE A 35 11.48 -1.77 -1.17
CA PHE A 35 10.70 -0.89 -2.03
C PHE A 35 11.50 0.35 -2.46
N VAL A 36 12.18 1.04 -1.54
CA VAL A 36 12.93 2.26 -1.86
C VAL A 36 14.12 1.95 -2.78
N ASN A 37 14.78 0.80 -2.63
CA ASN A 37 15.86 0.40 -3.53
C ASN A 37 15.36 0.20 -4.98
N VAL A 38 14.16 -0.37 -5.15
CA VAL A 38 13.53 -0.50 -6.48
C VAL A 38 13.22 0.88 -7.07
N MET A 39 12.73 1.82 -6.25
CA MET A 39 12.47 3.20 -6.68
C MET A 39 13.74 3.93 -7.08
N HIS A 40 14.82 3.79 -6.30
CA HIS A 40 16.10 4.43 -6.57
C HIS A 40 16.75 3.96 -7.86
N ALA A 41 16.57 2.69 -8.23
CA ALA A 41 17.05 2.17 -9.52
C ALA A 41 16.41 2.89 -10.73
N GLU A 42 15.19 3.40 -10.56
CA GLU A 42 14.42 4.09 -11.60
C GLU A 42 14.50 5.63 -11.47
N LEU A 43 14.97 6.14 -10.32
CA LEU A 43 15.25 7.54 -10.04
C LEU A 43 16.68 7.70 -9.49
N PRO A 44 17.73 7.40 -10.30
CA PRO A 44 19.10 7.32 -9.81
C PRO A 44 19.65 8.67 -9.33
N ASP A 45 19.06 9.78 -9.78
CA ASP A 45 19.46 11.14 -9.41
C ASP A 45 18.88 11.59 -8.05
N LYS A 46 17.97 10.80 -7.44
CA LYS A 46 17.35 11.12 -6.15
C LYS A 46 17.91 10.19 -5.07
N PRO A 47 18.47 10.73 -3.97
CA PRO A 47 18.94 9.90 -2.87
C PRO A 47 17.86 8.98 -2.29
N VAL A 48 18.24 7.75 -1.91
CA VAL A 48 17.36 6.76 -1.25
C VAL A 48 16.57 7.37 -0.08
N LEU A 49 17.25 8.18 0.75
CA LEU A 49 16.63 8.83 1.91
C LEU A 49 15.52 9.82 1.48
N GLU A 50 15.77 10.62 0.45
CA GLU A 50 14.78 11.57 -0.08
C GLU A 50 13.59 10.86 -0.70
N ILE A 51 13.80 9.78 -1.46
CA ILE A 51 12.72 8.96 -2.02
C ILE A 51 11.84 8.43 -0.88
N LYS A 52 12.45 7.89 0.19
CA LYS A 52 11.72 7.38 1.35
C LYS A 52 10.90 8.47 2.03
N GLU A 53 11.49 9.63 2.26
CA GLU A 53 10.80 10.77 2.87
C GLU A 53 9.67 11.30 2.00
N MET A 54 9.87 11.36 0.68
CA MET A 54 8.88 11.82 -0.27
C MET A 54 7.67 10.88 -0.30
N VAL A 55 7.90 9.56 -0.40
CA VAL A 55 6.82 8.55 -0.35
C VAL A 55 6.06 8.62 0.96
N ARG A 56 6.77 8.72 2.10
CA ARG A 56 6.13 8.86 3.41
C ARG A 56 5.25 10.11 3.48
N SER A 57 5.76 11.24 3.00
CA SER A 57 5.06 12.53 3.02
C SER A 57 3.82 12.48 2.12
N LEU A 58 3.95 11.94 0.90
CA LEU A 58 2.83 11.73 -0.02
C LEU A 58 1.72 10.87 0.60
N MET A 59 2.08 9.76 1.25
CA MET A 59 1.09 8.87 1.86
C MET A 59 0.38 9.51 3.06
N LEU A 60 1.10 10.28 3.88
CA LEU A 60 0.50 11.03 4.99
C LEU A 60 -0.46 12.11 4.49
N GLN A 61 -0.06 12.87 3.47
CA GLN A 61 -0.90 13.89 2.88
C GLN A 61 -2.11 13.29 2.16
N PHE A 62 -1.91 12.18 1.45
CA PHE A 62 -3.01 11.43 0.84
C PHE A 62 -4.03 10.97 1.88
N ALA A 63 -3.58 10.40 3.01
CA ALA A 63 -4.47 9.98 4.09
C ALA A 63 -5.33 11.14 4.63
N LEU A 64 -4.73 12.33 4.76
CA LEU A 64 -5.42 13.56 5.15
C LEU A 64 -6.39 14.04 4.06
N GLY A 65 -5.97 14.00 2.79
CA GLY A 65 -6.80 14.37 1.65
C GLY A 65 -8.03 13.48 1.51
N LEU A 66 -7.85 12.17 1.72
CA LEU A 66 -8.91 11.17 1.72
C LEU A 66 -9.92 11.43 2.84
N SER A 67 -9.46 11.67 4.08
CA SER A 67 -10.34 11.89 5.23
C SER A 67 -11.12 13.21 5.15
N THR A 68 -10.53 14.24 4.53
CA THR A 68 -11.14 15.57 4.36
C THR A 68 -11.88 15.73 3.03
N LYS A 69 -11.96 14.68 2.19
CA LYS A 69 -12.54 14.70 0.83
C LYS A 69 -11.91 15.75 -0.09
N ASN A 70 -10.67 16.16 0.19
CA ASN A 70 -9.95 17.22 -0.51
C ASN A 70 -8.98 16.68 -1.57
N PHE A 71 -9.47 15.77 -2.42
CA PHE A 71 -8.65 15.08 -3.42
C PHE A 71 -8.05 16.00 -4.50
N ARG A 72 -8.70 17.11 -4.81
CA ARG A 72 -8.33 18.00 -5.93
C ARG A 72 -7.48 19.20 -5.52
N THR A 73 -6.95 19.19 -4.32
CA THR A 73 -6.17 20.31 -3.76
C THR A 73 -4.71 20.30 -4.18
N ASP A 74 -4.23 19.17 -4.70
CA ASP A 74 -2.84 18.99 -5.04
C ASP A 74 -2.66 18.59 -6.51
N VAL A 75 -2.01 19.47 -7.25
CA VAL A 75 -1.96 19.41 -8.70
C VAL A 75 -0.53 19.64 -9.16
N ILE A 76 -0.06 18.75 -10.02
CA ILE A 76 1.17 18.93 -10.79
C ILE A 76 0.83 19.12 -12.27
N MET A 77 1.71 19.79 -13.00
CA MET A 77 1.64 19.98 -14.43
C MET A 77 2.54 18.96 -15.12
N ALA A 78 1.93 18.09 -15.92
CA ALA A 78 2.63 17.08 -16.71
C ALA A 78 2.22 17.22 -18.18
N ASN A 79 3.18 17.50 -19.07
CA ASN A 79 2.93 17.64 -20.51
C ASN A 79 1.76 18.60 -20.84
N GLY A 80 1.63 19.70 -20.09
CA GLY A 80 0.54 20.67 -20.26
C GLY A 80 -0.82 20.25 -19.67
N GLN A 81 -0.91 19.06 -19.07
CA GLN A 81 -2.10 18.56 -18.41
C GLN A 81 -1.99 18.65 -16.89
N LYS A 82 -3.12 18.91 -16.22
CA LYS A 82 -3.23 18.87 -14.76
C LYS A 82 -3.33 17.42 -14.31
N VAL A 83 -2.45 17.02 -13.40
CA VAL A 83 -2.50 15.72 -12.73
C VAL A 83 -2.81 15.96 -11.26
N TYR A 84 -3.93 15.41 -10.81
CA TYR A 84 -4.36 15.47 -9.42
C TYR A 84 -3.66 14.36 -8.63
N VAL A 85 -2.72 14.73 -7.77
CA VAL A 85 -1.78 13.79 -7.12
C VAL A 85 -2.53 12.74 -6.30
N TYR A 86 -3.46 13.19 -5.45
CA TYR A 86 -4.20 12.29 -4.56
C TYR A 86 -5.23 11.43 -5.30
N GLU A 87 -5.78 11.93 -6.40
CA GLU A 87 -6.67 11.16 -7.27
C GLU A 87 -5.89 10.00 -7.92
N HIS A 88 -4.68 10.28 -8.42
CA HIS A 88 -3.81 9.25 -8.99
C HIS A 88 -3.43 8.14 -7.98
N ILE A 89 -3.14 8.55 -6.74
CA ILE A 89 -2.86 7.61 -5.64
C ILE A 89 -4.10 6.78 -5.30
N TYR A 90 -5.26 7.43 -5.19
CA TYR A 90 -6.54 6.76 -4.92
C TYR A 90 -6.89 5.73 -5.98
N GLU A 91 -6.79 6.10 -7.25
CA GLU A 91 -7.02 5.20 -8.38
C GLU A 91 -6.13 3.98 -8.26
N SER A 92 -4.83 4.17 -8.00
CA SER A 92 -3.86 3.07 -7.86
C SER A 92 -4.23 2.13 -6.70
N ILE A 93 -4.57 2.67 -5.54
CA ILE A 93 -4.92 1.90 -4.33
C ILE A 93 -6.26 1.17 -4.49
N SER A 94 -7.23 1.78 -5.17
CA SER A 94 -8.55 1.18 -5.41
C SER A 94 -8.50 -0.06 -6.30
N GLN A 95 -7.44 -0.20 -7.11
CA GLN A 95 -7.24 -1.37 -7.95
C GLN A 95 -6.69 -2.60 -7.20
N LEU A 96 -6.18 -2.42 -5.97
CA LEU A 96 -5.73 -3.53 -5.13
C LEU A 96 -6.89 -4.51 -4.87
N ALA A 97 -6.63 -5.80 -5.07
CA ALA A 97 -7.67 -6.84 -4.99
C ALA A 97 -8.36 -6.85 -3.61
N GLU A 98 -7.60 -6.64 -2.55
CA GLU A 98 -8.03 -6.56 -1.16
C GLU A 98 -8.89 -5.31 -0.88
N ASN A 99 -8.77 -4.27 -1.70
CA ASN A 99 -9.59 -3.06 -1.63
C ASN A 99 -10.82 -3.09 -2.54
N LYS A 100 -11.02 -4.15 -3.32
CA LYS A 100 -12.26 -4.34 -4.11
C LYS A 100 -13.45 -4.76 -3.24
N VAL A 101 -13.19 -5.24 -2.03
CA VAL A 101 -14.22 -5.67 -1.08
C VAL A 101 -14.19 -4.76 0.15
N GLY A 102 -15.33 -4.10 0.41
CA GLY A 102 -15.50 -3.15 1.50
C GLY A 102 -14.81 -1.81 1.27
N ASP A 103 -14.51 -1.11 2.36
CA ASP A 103 -13.84 0.19 2.28
C ASP A 103 -12.38 0.07 1.84
N ILE A 104 -11.88 1.16 1.26
CA ILE A 104 -10.48 1.30 0.88
C ILE A 104 -9.62 1.40 2.14
N TRP A 105 -8.62 0.54 2.20
CA TRP A 105 -7.56 0.61 3.19
C TRP A 105 -6.31 1.16 2.53
N LEU A 106 -5.69 2.12 3.21
CA LEU A 106 -4.44 2.71 2.79
C LEU A 106 -3.32 1.66 2.84
N PRO A 107 -2.28 1.77 2.00
CA PRO A 107 -1.16 0.85 2.02
C PRO A 107 -0.52 0.67 3.42
N ASN A 108 -0.39 1.75 4.20
CA ASN A 108 0.14 1.69 5.56
C ASN A 108 -0.81 0.97 6.54
N GLU A 109 -2.12 1.05 6.32
CA GLU A 109 -3.12 0.31 7.10
C GLU A 109 -3.07 -1.18 6.77
N LEU A 110 -2.99 -1.53 5.47
CA LEU A 110 -2.80 -2.90 5.00
C LEU A 110 -1.51 -3.51 5.56
N ASN A 111 -0.40 -2.79 5.49
CA ASN A 111 0.89 -3.24 6.01
C ASN A 111 0.84 -3.50 7.53
N ARG A 112 0.32 -2.53 8.31
CA ARG A 112 0.15 -2.69 9.78
C ARG A 112 -0.79 -3.84 10.13
N PHE A 113 -1.85 -4.02 9.37
CA PHE A 113 -2.79 -5.12 9.56
C PHE A 113 -2.10 -6.47 9.37
N LEU A 114 -1.35 -6.66 8.28
CA LEU A 114 -0.58 -7.88 8.02
C LEU A 114 0.47 -8.14 9.11
N GLN A 115 1.12 -7.10 9.64
CA GLN A 115 2.05 -7.25 10.76
C GLN A 115 1.35 -7.74 12.04
N LYS A 116 0.17 -7.18 12.36
CA LYS A 116 -0.62 -7.63 13.51
C LYS A 116 -1.16 -9.04 13.33
N ALA A 117 -1.65 -9.38 12.13
CA ALA A 117 -2.15 -10.72 11.81
C ALA A 117 -1.09 -11.79 12.14
N ARG A 118 0.16 -11.56 11.70
CA ARG A 118 1.31 -12.41 12.07
C ARG A 118 1.58 -12.43 13.56
N GLN A 119 1.65 -11.26 14.18
CA GLN A 119 1.99 -11.14 15.61
C GLN A 119 1.03 -11.93 16.51
N TYR A 120 -0.26 -11.98 16.14
CA TYR A 120 -1.31 -12.58 16.96
C TYR A 120 -1.84 -13.90 16.41
N ARG A 121 -1.12 -14.54 15.49
CA ARG A 121 -1.55 -15.75 14.79
C ARG A 121 -2.11 -16.83 15.70
N ASP A 122 -1.43 -17.11 16.80
CA ASP A 122 -1.80 -18.19 17.73
C ASP A 122 -3.21 -17.99 18.31
N LEU A 123 -3.61 -16.72 18.51
CA LEU A 123 -4.95 -16.38 18.99
C LEU A 123 -6.04 -16.74 17.98
N PHE A 124 -5.74 -16.85 16.68
CA PHE A 124 -6.74 -17.24 15.68
C PHE A 124 -7.23 -18.68 15.91
N LEU A 125 -6.33 -19.58 16.30
CA LEU A 125 -6.64 -20.98 16.59
C LEU A 125 -7.34 -21.13 17.95
N GLU A 126 -6.94 -20.34 18.93
CA GLU A 126 -7.50 -20.39 20.29
C GLU A 126 -8.86 -19.69 20.40
N ASN A 127 -8.96 -18.45 19.91
CA ASN A 127 -10.15 -17.63 20.02
C ASN A 127 -10.21 -16.56 18.91
N GLN A 128 -10.98 -16.86 17.86
CA GLN A 128 -11.14 -15.95 16.72
C GLN A 128 -11.70 -14.58 17.12
N GLU A 129 -12.58 -14.48 18.11
CA GLU A 129 -13.14 -13.19 18.51
C GLU A 129 -12.07 -12.29 19.12
N VAL A 130 -11.23 -12.85 20.00
CA VAL A 130 -10.10 -12.14 20.60
C VAL A 130 -9.07 -11.77 19.53
N TYR A 131 -8.76 -12.70 18.60
CA TYR A 131 -7.88 -12.44 17.47
C TYR A 131 -8.34 -11.22 16.65
N PHE A 132 -9.60 -11.22 16.19
CA PHE A 132 -10.09 -10.13 15.34
C PHE A 132 -10.19 -8.78 16.08
N LYS A 133 -10.45 -8.79 17.39
CA LYS A 133 -10.34 -7.56 18.21
C LYS A 133 -8.90 -7.07 18.32
N ARG A 134 -7.92 -7.99 18.36
CA ARG A 134 -6.50 -7.65 18.55
C ARG A 134 -5.84 -7.11 17.29
N ILE A 135 -6.18 -7.66 16.13
CA ILE A 135 -5.63 -7.23 14.83
C ILE A 135 -6.34 -6.01 14.24
N GLN A 136 -7.46 -5.59 14.81
CA GLN A 136 -8.25 -4.44 14.36
C GLN A 136 -7.37 -3.20 14.16
N VAL A 137 -7.56 -2.54 13.01
CA VAL A 137 -6.95 -1.24 12.72
C VAL A 137 -7.80 -0.15 13.36
N TRP A 138 -7.16 0.88 13.92
CA TRP A 138 -7.87 2.02 14.51
C TRP A 138 -8.88 2.60 13.51
N SER A 139 -10.06 2.98 13.98
CA SER A 139 -11.20 3.47 13.17
C SER A 139 -11.88 2.46 12.23
N LYS A 140 -11.40 1.21 12.12
CA LYS A 140 -12.06 0.15 11.35
C LYS A 140 -12.88 -0.75 12.25
N SER A 141 -14.02 -1.25 11.79
CA SER A 141 -14.84 -2.17 12.61
C SER A 141 -14.25 -3.59 12.65
N VAL A 142 -14.63 -4.39 13.65
CA VAL A 142 -14.25 -5.83 13.68
C VAL A 142 -14.83 -6.57 12.48
N ALA A 143 -16.03 -6.21 12.02
CA ALA A 143 -16.65 -6.80 10.83
C ALA A 143 -15.84 -6.47 9.55
N GLU A 144 -15.41 -5.23 9.40
CA GLU A 144 -14.56 -4.79 8.28
C GLU A 144 -13.19 -5.48 8.34
N THR A 145 -12.61 -5.61 9.53
CA THR A 145 -11.36 -6.33 9.76
C THR A 145 -11.47 -7.80 9.35
N LYS A 146 -12.57 -8.47 9.72
CA LYS A 146 -12.87 -9.85 9.27
C LYS A 146 -13.01 -9.94 7.76
N SER A 147 -13.78 -9.03 7.16
CA SER A 147 -13.98 -8.97 5.71
C SER A 147 -12.63 -8.83 4.98
N LYS A 148 -11.78 -7.92 5.45
CA LYS A 148 -10.46 -7.70 4.87
C LYS A 148 -9.54 -8.91 5.04
N PHE A 149 -9.52 -9.54 6.21
CA PHE A 149 -8.78 -10.78 6.46
C PHE A 149 -9.14 -11.88 5.45
N TYR A 150 -10.44 -12.11 5.22
CA TYR A 150 -10.88 -13.12 4.26
C TYR A 150 -10.60 -12.73 2.81
N ALA A 151 -10.65 -11.44 2.46
CA ALA A 151 -10.20 -10.98 1.15
C ALA A 151 -8.70 -11.30 0.92
N PHE A 152 -7.85 -11.09 1.92
CA PHE A 152 -6.44 -11.50 1.87
C PHE A 152 -6.29 -13.01 1.75
N ARG A 153 -7.11 -13.80 2.46
CA ARG A 153 -7.12 -15.26 2.36
C ARG A 153 -7.45 -15.73 0.95
N ASP A 154 -8.45 -15.14 0.33
CA ASP A 154 -8.88 -15.51 -1.02
C ASP A 154 -7.82 -15.16 -2.06
N ILE A 155 -7.12 -14.04 -1.88
CA ILE A 155 -5.95 -13.67 -2.66
C ILE A 155 -4.86 -14.72 -2.50
N TYR A 156 -4.52 -15.06 -1.25
CA TYR A 156 -3.52 -16.07 -0.94
C TYR A 156 -3.83 -17.40 -1.60
N VAL A 157 -5.03 -17.94 -1.39
CA VAL A 157 -5.45 -19.22 -1.98
C VAL A 157 -5.38 -19.18 -3.50
N ARG A 158 -5.80 -18.06 -4.12
CA ARG A 158 -5.75 -17.89 -5.57
C ARG A 158 -4.32 -17.82 -6.09
N GLU A 159 -3.44 -17.10 -5.42
CA GLU A 159 -2.05 -16.94 -5.81
C GLU A 159 -1.23 -18.21 -5.53
N THR A 160 -1.51 -18.95 -4.45
CA THR A 160 -0.89 -20.26 -4.14
C THR A 160 -1.26 -21.30 -5.17
N LYS A 161 -2.52 -21.32 -5.62
CA LYS A 161 -2.94 -22.14 -6.77
C LYS A 161 -2.21 -21.75 -8.05
N ARG A 162 -1.84 -20.47 -8.22
CA ARG A 162 -1.06 -19.99 -9.37
C ARG A 162 0.44 -20.29 -9.27
N ARG A 163 1.02 -20.42 -8.07
CA ARG A 163 2.45 -20.78 -7.89
C ARG A 163 2.81 -22.15 -8.48
N LEU A 164 1.85 -23.06 -8.62
CA LEU A 164 2.01 -24.30 -9.41
C LEU A 164 2.35 -24.04 -10.89
N CYS A 165 2.17 -22.81 -11.39
CA CYS A 165 2.34 -22.41 -12.78
C CYS A 165 3.37 -21.27 -13.01
N GLN A 166 4.34 -21.08 -12.09
CA GLN A 166 5.43 -20.06 -12.13
C GLN A 166 4.99 -18.62 -11.80
N ARG A 167 5.86 -17.84 -11.10
CA ARG A 167 5.85 -16.36 -10.99
C ARG A 167 7.11 -15.75 -10.32
N GLN A 168 7.32 -14.44 -10.56
CA GLN A 168 8.49 -13.64 -10.17
C GLN A 168 8.24 -12.69 -8.97
N GLY A 169 9.28 -12.47 -8.16
CA GLY A 169 9.53 -11.30 -7.31
C GLY A 169 8.40 -10.82 -6.39
N ALA A 170 7.67 -9.78 -6.79
CA ALA A 170 6.69 -9.06 -5.97
C ALA A 170 5.56 -9.95 -5.49
N GLU A 171 5.08 -10.80 -6.40
CA GLU A 171 4.01 -11.74 -6.10
C GLU A 171 4.53 -12.87 -5.22
N LEU A 172 5.84 -13.17 -5.26
CA LEU A 172 6.45 -14.06 -4.29
C LEU A 172 6.47 -13.42 -2.92
N ALA A 173 6.91 -12.16 -2.78
CA ALA A 173 6.93 -11.47 -1.49
C ALA A 173 5.52 -11.27 -0.91
N ARG A 174 4.55 -10.88 -1.75
CA ARG A 174 3.13 -10.82 -1.38
C ARG A 174 2.65 -12.17 -0.85
N LEU A 175 2.95 -13.24 -1.57
CA LEU A 175 2.50 -14.55 -1.16
C LEU A 175 3.29 -15.09 0.03
N GLU A 176 4.59 -14.79 0.18
CA GLU A 176 5.40 -15.10 1.37
C GLU A 176 4.77 -14.51 2.61
N LEU A 177 4.44 -13.21 2.57
CA LEU A 177 3.75 -12.55 3.66
C LEU A 177 2.41 -13.22 3.97
N LEU A 178 1.66 -13.61 2.94
CA LEU A 178 0.37 -14.27 3.12
C LEU A 178 0.50 -15.75 3.56
N THR A 179 1.60 -16.47 3.23
CA THR A 179 1.87 -17.84 3.72
C THR A 179 1.98 -17.86 5.23
N ASP A 180 2.59 -16.81 5.80
CA ASP A 180 2.77 -16.70 7.24
C ASP A 180 1.46 -16.31 7.97
N ASP A 181 0.46 -15.80 7.22
CA ASP A 181 -0.83 -15.33 7.71
C ASP A 181 -1.93 -16.41 7.74
N PHE A 182 -1.78 -17.53 7.00
CA PHE A 182 -2.77 -18.62 6.87
C PHE A 182 -2.19 -19.99 7.19
#